data_AF-A0A327US77-F1
#
_entry.id   AF-A0A327US77-F1
#
_cell.length_a   1.000
_cell.length_b   1.000
_cell.length_c   1.000
_cell.angle_alpha   90.00
_cell.angle_beta   90.00
_cell.angle_gamma   90.00
#
_symmetry.space_group_name_H-M   'P 1'
#
loop_
_entity.id
_entity.type
_entity.pdbx_description
1 polymer ?
#
loop_
_entity_poly.entity_id
_entity_poly.type
_entity_poly.pdbx_seq_one_letter_code
_entity_poly.pdbx_strand_id
1 'polypeptide(L)'
;MIAVLGLVVGVVVGLLVRPEVPAMVEPYLPIAVVAALDAVFGGLRAMLDGIFVDKVFVVSFLSNVVVAALIVFLGDKLGVGAQLSTGVVVVLGIRIFSNAAAIRRHVFRA
;
A
#
# COMPACT_ATOMS: atom_id res chain seq x y z
N MET A 1 -8.15 15.51 -4.54
CA MET A 1 -9.20 15.29 -3.50
C MET A 1 -10.09 14.07 -3.75
N ILE A 2 -10.54 13.83 -4.99
CA ILE A 2 -11.43 12.70 -5.32
C ILE A 2 -10.79 11.34 -4.97
N ALA A 3 -9.49 11.18 -5.20
CA ALA A 3 -8.79 9.93 -4.92
C ALA A 3 -8.75 9.58 -3.42
N VAL A 4 -8.59 10.58 -2.56
CA VAL A 4 -8.59 10.40 -1.09
C VAL A 4 -9.99 9.99 -0.61
N LEU A 5 -11.04 10.63 -1.13
CA LEU A 5 -12.43 10.24 -0.84
C LEU A 5 -12.72 8.80 -1.29
N GLY A 6 -12.30 8.42 -2.49
CA GLY A 6 -12.47 7.05 -2.99
C GLY A 6 -11.76 6.01 -2.10
N LEU A 7 -10.56 6.32 -1.63
CA LEU A 7 -9.82 5.48 -0.69
C LEU A 7 -10.59 5.31 0.63
N VAL A 8 -11.04 6.41 1.24
CA VAL A 8 -11.77 6.37 2.51
C VAL A 8 -13.06 5.55 2.37
N VAL A 9 -13.83 5.78 1.30
CA VAL A 9 -15.05 5.01 1.02
C VAL A 9 -14.72 3.53 0.83
N GLY A 10 -13.68 3.19 0.06
CA GLY A 10 -13.26 1.80 -0.16
C GLY A 10 -12.89 1.09 1.14
N VAL A 11 -12.14 1.75 2.03
CA VAL A 11 -11.79 1.21 3.36
C VAL A 11 -13.03 0.98 4.21
N VAL A 12 -13.95 1.94 4.26
CA VAL A 12 -15.20 1.82 5.04
C VAL A 12 -16.06 0.67 4.52
N VAL A 13 -16.24 0.56 3.20
CA VAL A 13 -17.00 -0.53 2.57
C VAL A 13 -16.35 -1.88 2.87
N GLY A 14 -15.02 -1.99 2.75
CA GLY A 14 -14.31 -3.23 3.06
C GLY A 14 -14.48 -3.70 4.51
N LEU A 15 -14.43 -2.77 5.47
CA LEU A 15 -14.61 -3.08 6.90
C LEU A 15 -16.05 -3.51 7.25
N LEU A 16 -17.04 -2.98 6.54
CA LEU A 16 -18.45 -3.29 6.76
C LEU A 16 -18.88 -4.60 6.08
N VAL A 17 -18.47 -4.80 4.82
CA VAL A 17 -18.90 -5.95 4.00
C VAL A 17 -18.14 -7.22 4.39
N ARG A 18 -16.90 -7.10 4.88
CA ARG A 18 -16.04 -8.23 5.26
C ARG A 18 -16.11 -9.39 4.25
N PRO A 19 -15.80 -9.13 2.97
CA PRO A 19 -15.93 -10.14 1.94
C PRO A 19 -15.08 -11.37 2.30
N GLU A 20 -15.68 -12.55 2.17
CA GLU A 20 -14.94 -13.81 2.35
C GLU A 20 -13.86 -13.90 1.27
N VAL A 21 -12.64 -14.12 1.70
CA VAL A 21 -11.45 -14.15 0.83
C VAL A 21 -11.19 -15.62 0.47
N PRO A 22 -11.25 -16.00 -0.81
CA PRO A 22 -10.93 -17.37 -1.22
C PRO A 22 -9.48 -17.73 -0.83
N ALA A 23 -9.26 -18.98 -0.40
CA ALA A 23 -7.94 -19.46 0.04
C ALA A 23 -6.80 -19.23 -0.96
N MET A 24 -7.11 -19.17 -2.28
CA MET A 24 -6.11 -18.91 -3.32
C MET A 24 -5.58 -17.46 -3.31
N VAL A 25 -6.37 -16.49 -2.86
CA VAL A 25 -5.98 -15.06 -2.83
C VAL A 25 -5.57 -14.59 -1.43
N GLU A 26 -5.83 -15.40 -0.41
CA GLU A 26 -5.53 -15.14 0.99
C GLU A 26 -4.06 -14.77 1.24
N PRO A 27 -3.05 -15.44 0.63
CA PRO A 27 -1.65 -15.06 0.82
C PRO A 27 -1.27 -13.73 0.19
N TYR A 28 -2.02 -13.25 -0.80
CA TYR A 28 -1.71 -12.03 -1.55
C TYR A 28 -2.36 -10.78 -0.94
N LEU A 29 -3.47 -10.97 -0.21
CA LEU A 29 -4.25 -9.88 0.35
C LEU A 29 -3.44 -9.02 1.35
N PRO A 30 -2.70 -9.57 2.33
CA PRO A 30 -1.89 -8.76 3.24
C PRO A 30 -0.85 -7.90 2.49
N ILE A 31 -0.26 -8.44 1.43
CA ILE A 31 0.76 -7.74 0.62
C ILE A 31 0.13 -6.61 -0.18
N ALA A 32 -1.02 -6.85 -0.79
CA ALA A 32 -1.79 -5.80 -1.47
C ALA A 32 -2.17 -4.67 -0.50
N VAL A 33 -2.61 -5.00 0.71
CA VAL A 33 -2.94 -4.02 1.76
C VAL A 33 -1.71 -3.22 2.17
N VAL A 34 -0.57 -3.87 2.44
CA VAL A 34 0.67 -3.17 2.82
C VAL A 34 1.17 -2.27 1.68
N ALA A 35 1.09 -2.72 0.43
CA ALA A 35 1.46 -1.93 -0.75
C ALA A 35 0.55 -0.71 -0.95
N ALA A 36 -0.75 -0.89 -0.74
CA ALA A 36 -1.73 0.20 -0.74
C ALA A 36 -1.41 1.21 0.36
N LEU A 37 -1.13 0.75 1.59
CA LEU A 37 -0.78 1.62 2.72
C LEU A 37 0.50 2.42 2.44
N ASP A 38 1.54 1.81 1.87
CA ASP A 38 2.76 2.53 1.46
C ASP A 38 2.45 3.71 0.52
N ALA A 39 1.60 3.51 -0.48
CA ALA A 39 1.17 4.58 -1.38
C ALA A 39 0.35 5.66 -0.65
N VAL A 40 -0.46 5.30 0.35
CA VAL A 40 -1.21 6.25 1.20
C VAL A 40 -0.26 7.11 2.02
N PHE A 41 0.72 6.51 2.69
CA PHE A 41 1.73 7.27 3.44
C PHE A 41 2.59 8.16 2.52
N GLY A 42 2.95 7.68 1.34
CA GLY A 42 3.63 8.49 0.32
C GLY A 42 2.78 9.67 -0.16
N GLY A 43 1.49 9.44 -0.37
CA GLY A 43 0.52 10.48 -0.75
C GLY A 43 0.33 11.52 0.35
N LEU A 44 0.16 11.10 1.60
CA LEU A 44 0.06 11.98 2.77
C LEU A 44 1.31 12.85 2.91
N ARG A 45 2.50 12.27 2.75
CA ARG A 45 3.75 13.03 2.75
C ARG A 45 3.77 14.07 1.63
N ALA A 46 3.45 13.68 0.39
CA ALA A 46 3.41 14.61 -0.74
C ALA A 46 2.38 15.76 -0.53
N MET A 47 1.30 15.49 0.20
CA MET A 47 0.30 16.49 0.57
C MET A 47 0.85 17.50 1.59
N LEU A 48 1.64 17.05 2.57
CA LEU A 48 2.33 17.95 3.51
C LEU A 48 3.45 18.74 2.83
N ASP A 49 4.14 18.12 1.87
CA ASP A 49 5.20 18.75 1.09
C ASP A 49 4.65 19.73 0.02
N GLY A 50 3.31 19.83 -0.14
CA GLY A 50 2.66 20.73 -1.10
C GLY A 50 2.78 20.31 -2.57
N ILE A 51 3.26 19.09 -2.85
CA ILE A 51 3.53 18.57 -4.20
C ILE A 51 2.57 17.43 -4.60
N PHE A 52 1.44 17.32 -3.90
CA PHE A 52 0.48 16.24 -4.15
C PHE A 52 -0.27 16.43 -5.48
N VAL A 53 -0.24 15.38 -6.31
CA VAL A 53 -0.97 15.32 -7.58
C VAL A 53 -1.84 14.07 -7.60
N ASP A 54 -3.16 14.24 -7.71
CA ASP A 54 -4.16 13.15 -7.67
C ASP A 54 -3.84 12.03 -8.67
N LYS A 55 -3.48 12.38 -9.91
CA LYS A 55 -3.13 11.40 -10.95
C LYS A 55 -1.91 10.56 -10.57
N VAL A 56 -0.89 11.18 -9.99
CA VAL A 56 0.34 10.49 -9.56
C VAL A 56 0.03 9.56 -8.39
N PHE A 57 -0.81 9.99 -7.45
CA PHE A 57 -1.25 9.14 -6.34
C PHE A 57 -1.99 7.89 -6.83
N VAL A 58 -2.98 8.03 -7.72
CA VAL A 58 -3.74 6.89 -8.23
C VAL A 58 -2.84 5.92 -9.00
N VAL A 59 -1.94 6.44 -9.84
CA VAL A 59 -0.99 5.61 -10.58
C VAL A 59 -0.06 4.87 -9.62
N SER A 60 0.52 5.57 -8.64
CA SER A 60 1.42 4.98 -7.62
C SER A 60 0.71 3.91 -6.77
N PHE A 61 -0.52 4.19 -6.34
CA PHE A 61 -1.34 3.25 -5.57
C PHE A 61 -1.59 1.96 -6.36
N LEU A 62 -2.10 2.08 -7.59
CA LEU A 62 -2.39 0.93 -8.42
C LEU A 62 -1.10 0.19 -8.83
N SER A 63 -0.05 0.91 -9.22
CA SER A 63 1.20 0.29 -9.64
C SER A 63 1.86 -0.46 -8.50
N ASN A 64 1.89 0.09 -7.28
CA ASN A 64 2.52 -0.57 -6.14
C ASN A 64 1.79 -1.85 -5.75
N VAL A 65 0.46 -1.82 -5.71
CA VAL A 65 -0.35 -3.00 -5.40
C VAL A 65 -0.16 -4.08 -6.46
N VAL A 66 -0.25 -3.72 -7.74
CA VAL A 66 -0.08 -4.66 -8.86
C VAL A 66 1.33 -5.25 -8.87
N VAL A 67 2.38 -4.43 -8.74
CA VAL A 67 3.76 -4.90 -8.72
C VAL A 67 4.01 -5.81 -7.52
N ALA A 68 3.54 -5.45 -6.32
CA ALA A 68 3.70 -6.27 -5.13
C ALA A 68 3.00 -7.62 -5.29
N ALA A 69 1.76 -7.63 -5.79
CA ALA A 69 1.02 -8.86 -6.07
C ALA A 69 1.72 -9.73 -7.14
N LEU A 70 2.24 -9.12 -8.21
CA LEU A 70 2.99 -9.82 -9.26
C LEU A 70 4.28 -10.46 -8.75
N ILE A 71 5.02 -9.78 -7.87
CA ILE A 71 6.24 -10.33 -7.26
C ILE A 71 5.91 -11.58 -6.45
N VAL A 72 4.88 -11.50 -5.59
CA VAL A 72 4.48 -12.65 -4.78
C VAL A 72 3.92 -13.76 -5.67
N PHE A 73 3.17 -13.43 -6.72
CA PHE A 73 2.64 -14.41 -7.66
C PHE A 73 3.74 -15.15 -8.40
N LEU A 74 4.75 -14.43 -8.88
CA LEU A 74 5.92 -15.05 -9.51
C LEU A 74 6.68 -15.92 -8.51
N GLY A 75 6.82 -15.45 -7.26
CA GLY A 75 7.42 -16.24 -6.19
C GLY A 75 6.68 -17.55 -5.94
N ASP A 76 5.36 -17.51 -5.89
CA ASP A 76 4.51 -18.68 -5.71
C ASP A 76 4.72 -19.69 -6.85
N LYS A 77 4.76 -19.22 -8.11
CA LYS A 77 5.06 -20.07 -9.28
C LYS A 77 6.47 -20.67 -9.27
N LEU A 78 7.41 -20.02 -8.61
CA LEU A 78 8.80 -20.47 -8.47
C LEU A 78 9.03 -21.31 -7.19
N GLY A 79 7.99 -21.55 -6.39
CA GLY A 79 8.10 -22.28 -5.11
C GLY A 79 8.77 -21.47 -3.98
N VAL A 80 8.95 -20.16 -4.16
CA VAL A 80 9.56 -19.23 -3.20
C VAL A 80 8.62 -18.09 -2.76
N GLY A 81 7.31 -18.33 -2.84
CA GLY A 81 6.27 -17.33 -2.56
C GLY A 81 6.36 -16.76 -1.15
N ALA A 82 6.65 -17.59 -0.15
CA ALA A 82 6.78 -17.16 1.25
C ALA A 82 7.99 -16.23 1.46
N GLN A 83 9.14 -16.53 0.84
CA GLN A 83 10.33 -15.68 0.93
C GLN A 83 10.11 -14.34 0.23
N LEU A 84 9.51 -14.35 -0.97
CA LEU A 84 9.22 -13.10 -1.70
C LEU A 84 8.15 -12.26 -1.00
N SER A 85 7.11 -12.90 -0.46
CA SER A 85 6.10 -12.21 0.37
C SER A 85 6.74 -11.51 1.55
N THR A 86 7.60 -12.21 2.29
CA THR A 86 8.33 -11.62 3.43
C THR A 86 9.21 -10.45 2.98
N GLY A 87 9.97 -10.63 1.90
CA GLY A 87 10.84 -9.58 1.36
C GLY A 87 10.06 -8.32 0.94
N VAL A 88 8.94 -8.50 0.24
CA VAL A 88 8.06 -7.40 -0.18
C VAL A 88 7.48 -6.67 1.04
N VAL A 89 6.99 -7.40 2.04
CA VAL A 89 6.44 -6.82 3.27
C VAL A 89 7.50 -6.02 4.02
N VAL A 90 8.73 -6.53 4.14
CA VAL A 90 9.83 -5.82 4.81
C VAL A 90 10.19 -4.53 4.06
N VAL A 91 10.38 -4.60 2.74
CA VAL A 91 10.73 -3.42 1.93
C VAL A 91 9.64 -2.36 2.00
N LEU A 92 8.37 -2.76 1.85
CA LEU A 92 7.23 -1.86 1.99
C LEU A 92 7.13 -1.28 3.39
N GLY A 93 7.33 -2.10 4.42
CA GLY A 93 7.34 -1.67 5.82
C GLY A 93 8.38 -0.57 6.06
N ILE A 94 9.61 -0.76 5.55
CA ILE A 94 10.68 0.26 5.64
C ILE A 94 10.22 1.58 4.99
N ARG A 95 9.59 1.52 3.80
CA ARG A 95 9.09 2.72 3.12
C ARG A 95 7.97 3.41 3.89
N ILE A 96 7.03 2.64 4.44
CA ILE A 96 5.96 3.16 5.30
C ILE A 96 6.54 3.91 6.50
N PHE A 97 7.47 3.28 7.25
CA PHE A 97 8.08 3.91 8.41
C PHE A 97 8.91 5.14 8.05
N SER A 98 9.60 5.11 6.91
CA SER A 98 10.34 6.28 6.39
C SER A 98 9.41 7.45 6.06
N ASN A 99 8.30 7.19 5.37
CA ASN A 99 7.29 8.20 5.08
C ASN A 99 6.61 8.72 6.35
N ALA A 100 6.28 7.85 7.30
CA ALA A 100 5.74 8.25 8.60
C ALA A 100 6.71 9.12 9.39
N ALA A 101 8.01 8.81 9.36
CA ALA A 101 9.04 9.65 9.98
C ALA A 101 9.11 11.04 9.33
N ALA A 102 9.04 11.12 7.99
CA ALA A 102 9.03 12.40 7.27
C ALA A 102 7.76 13.23 7.59
N ILE A 103 6.60 12.58 7.68
CA ILE A 103 5.34 13.20 8.12
C ILE A 103 5.48 13.74 9.54
N ARG A 104 6.04 12.95 10.47
CA ARG A 104 6.26 13.37 11.86
C ARG A 104 7.14 14.62 11.93
N ARG A 105 8.21 14.70 11.14
CA ARG A 105 9.08 15.89 11.09
C ARG A 105 8.34 17.14 10.61
N HIS A 106 7.50 17.01 9.58
CA HIS A 106 6.69 18.13 9.07
C HIS A 106 5.64 18.61 10.08
N VAL A 107 4.93 17.69 10.72
CA VAL A 107 3.85 18.03 11.65
C VAL A 107 4.38 18.56 12.98
N PHE A 108 5.43 17.94 13.53
CA PHE A 108 5.90 18.22 14.89
C PHE A 108 7.18 19.06 14.96
N ARG A 109 7.79 19.46 13.83
CA ARG A 109 9.07 20.21 13.78
C ARG A 109 10.19 19.61 14.65
N ALA A 110 10.21 18.28 14.81
CA ALA A 110 11.19 17.53 15.57
C ALA A 110 12.22 16.84 14.67
#